data_AF-A0A368PW87-F1
#
_entry.id   AF-A0A368PW87-F1
#
_cell.length_a   1.000
_cell.length_b   1.000
_cell.length_c   1.000
_cell.angle_alpha   90.00
_cell.angle_beta   90.00
_cell.angle_gamma   90.00
#
_symmetry.space_group_name_H-M   'P 1'
#
loop_
_entity.id
_entity.type
_entity.pdbx_description
1 polymer ?
#
loop_
_entity_poly.entity_id
_entity_poly.type
_entity_poly.pdbx_seq_one_letter_code
_entity_poly.pdbx_strand_id
1 'polypeptide(L)'
;MKARGAAYLGRGRLDGFDCHVWSNFLFARYYEDAATGRPVGWNFNGMLRHVLSFEAGAVLSDSGKWQAPAYCFNGSNADAPAPSPVDQLIRRGSGSS
;
A
#
# COMPACT_ATOMS: atom_id res chain seq x y z
N MET A 1 -13.06 1.69 5.51
CA MET A 1 -12.60 1.60 6.91
C MET A 1 -11.73 2.81 7.19
N LYS A 2 -12.16 3.69 8.11
CA LYS A 2 -11.44 4.94 8.42
C LYS A 2 -10.24 4.63 9.31
N ALA A 3 -9.08 5.22 9.00
CA ALA A 3 -7.90 5.05 9.85
C ALA A 3 -8.14 5.69 11.23
N ARG A 4 -7.71 5.01 12.30
CA ARG A 4 -7.73 5.61 13.64
C ARG A 4 -6.87 6.88 13.64
N GLY A 5 -7.44 7.99 14.10
CA GLY A 5 -6.77 9.30 14.10
C GLY A 5 -6.98 10.15 12.85
N ALA A 6 -7.75 9.68 11.85
CA ALA A 6 -8.15 10.53 10.75
C ALA A 6 -9.18 11.57 11.23
N ALA A 7 -8.97 12.84 10.86
CA ALA A 7 -9.92 13.91 11.15
C ALA A 7 -10.95 14.07 10.04
N TYR A 8 -12.19 14.24 10.46
CA TYR A 8 -13.28 14.56 9.57
C TYR A 8 -13.20 16.04 9.17
N LEU A 9 -13.18 16.30 7.87
CA LEU A 9 -13.10 17.64 7.29
C LEU A 9 -14.47 18.19 6.86
N GLY A 10 -15.49 17.33 6.77
CA GLY A 10 -16.83 17.72 6.33
C GLY A 10 -17.29 17.00 5.06
N ARG A 11 -18.19 17.66 4.32
CA ARG A 11 -18.74 17.18 3.04
C ARG A 11 -17.94 17.70 1.86
N GLY A 12 -17.84 16.92 0.80
CA GLY A 12 -17.23 17.33 -0.47
C GLY A 12 -17.75 16.49 -1.63
N ARG A 13 -17.49 16.91 -2.87
CA ARG A 13 -17.86 16.15 -4.07
C ARG A 13 -16.64 15.56 -4.76
N LEU A 14 -16.76 14.32 -5.24
CA LEU A 14 -15.79 13.66 -6.12
C LEU A 14 -16.55 12.71 -7.04
N ASP A 15 -16.26 12.78 -8.35
CA ASP A 15 -16.86 11.91 -9.39
C ASP A 15 -18.40 11.85 -9.38
N GLY A 16 -19.05 12.94 -8.97
CA GLY A 16 -20.51 13.03 -8.86
C GLY A 16 -21.09 12.51 -7.53
N PHE A 17 -20.28 11.91 -6.67
CA PHE A 17 -20.69 11.46 -5.34
C PHE A 17 -20.64 12.60 -4.31
N ASP A 18 -21.61 12.61 -3.40
CA ASP A 18 -21.55 13.41 -2.18
C ASP A 18 -20.78 12.61 -1.11
N CYS A 19 -19.65 13.13 -0.66
CA CYS A 19 -18.67 12.38 0.11
C CYS A 19 -18.49 12.96 1.51
N HIS A 20 -18.28 12.07 2.47
CA HIS A 20 -17.53 12.41 3.68
C HIS A 20 -16.03 12.53 3.35
N VAL A 21 -15.40 13.61 3.78
CA VAL A 21 -13.96 13.86 3.56
C VAL A 21 -13.20 13.73 4.86
N TRP A 22 -12.12 12.94 4.84
CA TRP A 22 -11.28 12.65 5.99
C TRP A 22 -9.82 12.96 5.65
N SER A 23 -9.02 13.36 6.64
CA SER A 23 -7.58 13.61 6.44
C SER A 23 -6.73 13.00 7.53
N ASN A 24 -5.50 12.61 7.16
CA ASN A 24 -4.45 12.23 8.10
C ASN A 24 -3.60 13.44 8.56
N PHE A 25 -4.02 14.67 8.28
CA PHE A 25 -3.32 15.94 8.55
C PHE A 25 -1.98 16.18 7.85
N LEU A 26 -1.45 15.19 7.14
CA LEU A 26 -0.13 15.31 6.51
C LEU A 26 -0.27 15.59 5.03
N PHE A 27 -0.83 14.64 4.28
CA PHE A 27 -0.80 14.70 2.82
C PHE A 27 -1.96 13.98 2.14
N ALA A 28 -2.75 13.21 2.88
CA ALA A 28 -3.81 12.39 2.32
C ALA A 28 -5.19 12.94 2.71
N ARG A 29 -6.08 13.04 1.72
CA ARG A 29 -7.52 13.12 1.92
C ARG A 29 -8.19 11.89 1.35
N TYR A 30 -9.16 11.36 2.08
CA TYR A 30 -9.98 10.21 1.69
C TYR A 30 -11.43 10.65 1.49
N TYR A 31 -12.02 10.23 0.39
CA TYR A 31 -13.40 10.50 -0.01
C TYR A 31 -14.20 9.21 0.05
N GLU A 32 -15.22 9.21 0.91
CA GLU A 32 -16.14 8.10 1.11
C GLU A 32 -17.54 8.55 0.72
N ASP A 33 -18.22 7.81 -0.15
CA ASP A 33 -19.61 8.08 -0.50
C ASP A 33 -20.45 8.09 0.78
N ALA A 34 -21.14 9.20 1.00
CA ALA A 34 -21.97 9.43 2.16
C ALA A 34 -23.13 8.44 2.30
N ALA A 35 -23.70 8.03 1.18
CA ALA A 35 -24.90 7.21 1.18
C ALA A 35 -24.57 5.76 1.55
N THR A 36 -23.42 5.26 1.09
CA THR A 36 -23.08 3.82 1.17
C THR A 36 -21.86 3.51 2.03
N GLY A 37 -21.05 4.51 2.38
CA GLY A 37 -19.76 4.31 3.05
C GLY A 37 -18.67 3.71 2.14
N ARG A 38 -18.89 3.62 0.82
CA ARG A 38 -17.94 3.05 -0.14
C ARG A 38 -16.82 4.03 -0.49
N PRO A 39 -15.60 3.55 -0.75
CA PRO A 39 -14.51 4.42 -1.14
C PRO A 39 -14.76 4.99 -2.55
N VAL A 40 -14.61 6.30 -2.70
CA VAL A 40 -14.68 7.00 -4.00
C VAL A 40 -13.28 7.36 -4.49
N GLY A 41 -12.40 7.82 -3.60
CA GLY A 41 -11.03 8.11 -3.97
C GLY A 41 -10.16 8.72 -2.89
N TRP A 42 -8.92 9.03 -3.28
CA TRP A 42 -7.92 9.69 -2.46
C TRP A 42 -7.30 10.86 -3.19
N ASN A 43 -6.95 11.91 -2.44
CA ASN A 43 -6.05 12.96 -2.89
C ASN A 43 -4.76 12.88 -2.07
N PHE A 44 -3.63 12.66 -2.72
CA PHE A 44 -2.30 12.70 -2.13
C PHE A 44 -1.58 13.96 -2.62
N ASN A 45 -1.65 15.05 -1.85
CA ASN A 45 -1.05 16.34 -2.21
C ASN A 45 -1.34 16.80 -3.66
N GLY A 46 -2.60 16.74 -4.07
CA GLY A 46 -3.02 17.13 -5.43
C GLY A 46 -3.10 15.96 -6.41
N MET A 47 -2.46 14.82 -6.15
CA MET A 47 -2.59 13.63 -6.97
C MET A 47 -3.87 12.86 -6.60
N LEU A 48 -4.84 12.86 -7.52
CA LEU A 48 -6.10 12.13 -7.34
C LEU A 48 -5.96 10.67 -7.77
N ARG A 49 -6.51 9.76 -6.95
CA ARG A 49 -6.64 8.33 -7.21
C ARG A 49 -8.11 7.96 -7.05
N HIS A 50 -8.72 7.53 -8.14
CA HIS A 50 -10.15 7.25 -8.22
C HIS A 50 -10.42 5.75 -8.10
N VAL A 51 -11.52 5.39 -7.42
CA VAL A 51 -12.05 4.03 -7.41
C VAL A 51 -12.96 3.87 -8.63
N LEU A 52 -12.59 2.98 -9.55
CA LEU A 52 -13.38 2.74 -10.76
C LEU A 52 -14.52 1.75 -10.51
N SER A 53 -14.24 0.65 -9.81
CA SER A 53 -15.21 -0.34 -9.39
C SER A 53 -14.92 -0.81 -7.97
N PHE A 54 -15.98 -1.13 -7.23
CA PHE A 54 -15.88 -1.65 -5.87
C PHE A 54 -16.90 -2.75 -5.64
N GLU A 55 -16.39 -3.95 -5.38
CA GLU A 55 -17.18 -5.15 -5.10
C GLU A 55 -16.78 -5.70 -3.74
N ALA A 56 -17.64 -5.50 -2.73
CA ALA A 56 -17.39 -6.01 -1.40
C ALA A 56 -17.43 -7.54 -1.40
N GLY A 57 -16.40 -8.17 -0.82
CA GLY A 57 -16.31 -9.63 -0.73
C GLY A 57 -15.84 -10.33 -2.00
N ALA A 58 -15.37 -9.59 -3.01
CA ALA A 58 -14.76 -10.19 -4.20
C ALA A 58 -13.55 -11.07 -3.81
N VAL A 59 -13.52 -12.30 -4.34
CA VAL A 59 -12.42 -13.24 -4.15
C VAL A 59 -11.53 -13.18 -5.39
N LEU A 60 -10.23 -12.88 -5.20
CA LEU A 60 -9.26 -12.89 -6.29
C LEU A 60 -8.90 -14.33 -6.66
N SER A 61 -9.61 -14.89 -7.63
CA SER A 61 -9.53 -16.31 -8.00
C SER A 61 -8.22 -16.74 -8.66
N ASP A 62 -7.48 -15.81 -9.29
CA ASP A 62 -6.26 -16.11 -10.04
C ASP A 62 -5.02 -15.57 -9.32
N SER A 63 -4.24 -16.48 -8.72
CA SER A 63 -2.98 -16.15 -8.04
C SER A 63 -1.95 -15.49 -8.95
N GLY A 64 -1.98 -15.76 -10.26
CA GLY A 64 -1.07 -15.14 -11.22
C GLY A 64 -1.26 -13.63 -11.39
N LYS A 65 -2.37 -13.06 -10.92
CA LYS A 65 -2.64 -11.61 -11.01
C LYS A 65 -2.24 -10.81 -9.78
N TRP A 66 -2.12 -11.44 -8.61
CA TRP A 66 -1.82 -10.76 -7.35
C TRP A 66 -0.55 -11.27 -6.64
N GLN A 67 -0.01 -12.42 -7.05
CA GLN A 67 1.36 -12.80 -6.71
C GLN A 67 2.33 -12.23 -7.74
N ALA A 68 3.41 -11.62 -7.27
CA ALA A 68 4.48 -11.17 -8.14
C ALA A 68 5.10 -12.37 -8.89
N PRO A 69 5.32 -12.28 -10.21
CA PRO A 69 5.99 -13.34 -10.96
C PRO A 69 7.39 -13.65 -10.43
N ALA A 70 7.86 -14.88 -10.62
CA ALA A 70 9.18 -15.32 -10.13
C ALA A 70 10.35 -14.45 -10.61
N TYR A 71 10.28 -13.91 -11.84
CA TYR A 71 11.34 -13.06 -12.38
C TYR A 71 11.50 -11.74 -11.61
N CYS A 72 10.49 -11.28 -10.86
CA CYS A 72 10.59 -10.10 -10.00
C CYS A 72 11.58 -10.31 -8.84
N PHE A 73 11.99 -11.54 -8.57
CA PHE A 73 12.94 -11.89 -7.51
C PHE A 73 14.35 -12.22 -8.03
N ASN A 74 14.58 -12.20 -9.34
CA ASN A 74 15.86 -12.59 -9.96
C ASN A 74 16.80 -11.39 -10.25
N GLY A 75 16.63 -10.26 -9.54
CA GLY A 75 17.42 -9.05 -9.71
C GLY A 75 18.52 -8.87 -8.66
N SER A 76 19.53 -8.04 -8.96
CA SER A 76 20.69 -7.74 -8.07
C SER A 76 20.35 -7.05 -6.75
N ASN A 77 19.08 -6.65 -6.55
CA ASN A 77 18.56 -6.08 -5.31
C ASN A 77 17.74 -7.09 -4.48
N ALA A 78 17.67 -8.35 -4.91
CA ALA A 78 17.22 -9.42 -4.03
C ALA A 78 18.28 -9.53 -2.93
N ASP A 79 17.93 -9.16 -1.71
CA ASP A 79 18.80 -9.18 -0.54
C ASP A 79 19.72 -10.40 -0.59
N ALA A 80 21.00 -10.16 -0.85
CA ALA A 80 22.01 -11.13 -0.50
C ALA A 80 21.77 -11.41 1.00
N PRO A 81 21.49 -12.66 1.40
CA PRO A 81 21.31 -12.95 2.81
C PRO A 81 22.55 -12.43 3.52
N ALA A 82 22.35 -11.60 4.55
CA ALA A 82 23.45 -11.17 5.39
C ALA A 82 24.27 -12.42 5.75
N PRO A 83 25.58 -12.45 5.49
CA PRO A 83 26.37 -13.65 5.69
C PRO A 83 26.16 -14.09 7.13
N SER A 84 25.82 -15.37 7.29
CA SER A 84 25.52 -15.91 8.60
C SER A 84 26.70 -15.66 9.54
N PRO A 85 26.48 -15.55 10.86
CA PRO A 85 27.57 -15.36 11.81
C PRO A 85 28.67 -16.43 11.68
N VAL A 86 28.32 -17.62 11.19
CA VAL A 86 29.28 -18.71 10.92
C VAL A 86 30.14 -18.43 9.69
N ASP A 87 29.59 -17.85 8.63
CA ASP A 87 30.37 -17.44 7.44
C ASP A 87 31.36 -16.31 7.75
N GLN A 88 30.99 -15.41 8.67
CA GLN A 88 31.87 -14.33 9.12
C GLN A 88 33.02 -14.85 9.99
N LEU A 89 32.76 -15.87 10.84
CA LEU A 89 33.79 -16.49 11.68
C LEU A 89 34.81 -17.27 10.85
N ILE A 90 34.36 -18.01 9.83
CA ILE A 90 35.22 -18.76 8.92
C ILE A 90 36.17 -17.83 8.16
N ARG A 91 35.69 -16.67 7.70
CA ARG A 91 36.51 -15.67 7.00
C ARG A 91 37.53 -14.97 7.88
N ARG A 92 37.29 -14.92 9.19
CA ARG A 92 38.21 -14.32 10.18
C ARG A 92 39.30 -15.28 10.62
N GLY A 93 39.08 -16.59 10.49
CA GLY A 93 40.05 -17.65 10.80
C GLY A 93 41.04 -17.97 9.68
N SER A 94 40.75 -17.61 8.43
CA SER A 94 41.63 -17.84 7.28
C SER A 94 42.64 -16.71 7.02
N GLY A 95 42.70 -15.71 7.90
CA GLY A 95 43.54 -14.50 7.77
C GLY A 95 44.64 -14.36 8.82
N SER A 96 45.08 -15.44 9.47
CA SER A 96 46.30 -15.43 10.29
C SER A 96 47.28 -16.44 9.72
N SER A 97 48.26 -15.90 8.98
CA SER A 97 49.57 -16.54 8.82
C SER A 97 50.29 -16.64 10.17
#